data_AF-A0A8C7YHR5-F1
#
_entry.id   AF-A0A8C7YHR5-F1
#
_cell.length_a   1.000
_cell.length_b   1.000
_cell.length_c   1.000
_cell.angle_alpha   90.00
_cell.angle_beta   90.00
_cell.angle_gamma   90.00
#
_symmetry.space_group_name_H-M   'P 1'
#
loop_
_entity.id
_entity.type
_entity.pdbx_description
1 polymer ?
#
loop_
_entity_poly.entity_id
_entity_poly.type
_entity_poly.pdbx_seq_one_letter_code
_entity_poly.pdbx_strand_id
1 'polypeptide(L)'
;MYFSVVVLVLTKALLTEVCQALNVTVTPGPVVLVTEKDNLTLSCLVSQRKRSNSFLILRWFFSPLPFPSLAPPSSPPPTSSPTLDPSQFLIVKTGIRKLKLYGNYTRRFPHPKFHLHDEEGGEIYRLLILNLTGMDQGFYSCKVQEIRKYRNTWRSSSNGTSTIQLKVHFTPEDGSGEGLWILFAGTALTQDCLFTPQK
;
A
#
# COMPACT_ATOMS: atom_id res chain seq x y z
N MET A 1 26.48 -23.93 39.36
CA MET A 1 26.13 -24.29 37.95
C MET A 1 24.64 -24.14 37.65
N TYR A 2 23.72 -24.54 38.52
CA TYR A 2 22.26 -24.38 38.32
C TYR A 2 21.80 -22.94 38.09
N PHE A 3 22.35 -21.98 38.83
CA PHE A 3 21.94 -20.56 38.72
C PHE A 3 22.17 -19.99 37.32
N SER A 4 23.27 -20.37 36.65
CA SER A 4 23.58 -19.92 35.29
C SER A 4 22.66 -20.54 34.25
N VAL A 5 22.29 -21.82 34.42
CA VAL A 5 21.30 -22.51 33.58
C VAL A 5 19.91 -21.88 33.75
N VAL A 6 19.50 -21.58 34.99
CA VAL A 6 18.21 -20.92 35.27
C VAL A 6 18.18 -19.51 34.65
N VAL A 7 19.25 -18.73 34.77
CA VAL A 7 19.34 -17.40 34.16
C VAL A 7 19.32 -17.48 32.63
N LEU A 8 20.01 -18.44 32.02
CA LEU A 8 19.99 -18.68 30.57
C LEU A 8 18.61 -19.10 30.07
N VAL A 9 17.90 -19.96 30.81
CA VAL A 9 16.54 -20.39 30.47
C VAL A 9 15.56 -19.24 30.65
N LEU A 10 15.66 -18.44 31.73
CA LEU A 10 14.81 -17.27 31.93
C LEU A 10 15.04 -16.20 30.89
N THR A 11 16.30 -15.91 30.54
CA THR A 11 16.62 -14.94 29.47
C THR A 11 16.15 -15.43 28.12
N LYS A 12 16.32 -16.71 27.77
CA LYS A 12 15.75 -17.29 26.55
C LYS A 12 14.22 -17.20 26.53
N ALA A 13 13.56 -17.51 27.65
CA ALA A 13 12.10 -17.44 27.77
C ALA A 13 11.57 -15.99 27.69
N LEU A 14 12.24 -15.03 28.34
CA LEU A 14 11.93 -13.61 28.21
C LEU A 14 12.22 -13.09 26.80
N LEU A 15 13.29 -13.56 26.16
CA LEU A 15 13.64 -13.20 24.79
C LEU A 15 12.67 -13.79 23.76
N THR A 16 12.03 -14.94 24.02
CA THR A 16 10.97 -15.49 23.14
C THR A 16 9.63 -14.75 23.26
N GLU A 17 9.40 -14.02 24.35
CA GLU A 17 8.29 -13.06 24.48
C GLU A 17 8.59 -11.72 23.75
N VAL A 18 9.76 -11.58 23.10
CA VAL A 18 10.12 -10.40 22.31
C VAL A 18 9.40 -10.45 20.97
N CYS A 19 8.43 -9.55 20.82
CA CYS A 19 7.90 -8.98 19.57
C CYS A 19 8.00 -9.88 18.33
N GLN A 20 7.21 -10.94 18.25
CA GLN A 20 6.92 -11.56 16.95
C GLN A 20 6.15 -10.54 16.09
N ALA A 21 6.67 -10.22 14.91
CA ALA A 21 5.95 -9.41 13.92
C ALA A 21 4.88 -10.28 13.23
N LEU A 22 3.73 -9.69 12.91
CA LEU A 22 2.69 -10.36 12.14
C LEU A 22 3.17 -10.50 10.69
N ASN A 23 3.04 -11.71 10.16
CA ASN A 23 3.24 -11.93 8.73
C ASN A 23 2.01 -11.44 7.98
N VAL A 24 2.20 -10.42 7.15
CA VAL A 24 1.15 -9.79 6.37
C VAL A 24 1.59 -9.80 4.92
N THR A 25 0.71 -10.22 4.02
CA THR A 25 0.97 -10.22 2.57
C THR A 25 -0.21 -9.66 1.82
N VAL A 26 0.04 -8.79 0.84
CA VAL A 26 -0.99 -8.26 -0.05
C VAL A 26 -0.93 -8.94 -1.41
N THR A 27 -2.05 -9.46 -1.89
CA THR A 27 -2.22 -10.09 -3.20
C THR A 27 -3.10 -9.20 -4.10
N PRO A 28 -2.93 -9.19 -5.43
CA PRO A 28 -2.34 -10.23 -6.29
C PRO A 28 -0.81 -10.21 -6.51
N GLY A 29 -0.08 -9.20 -6.03
CA GLY A 29 1.38 -9.13 -6.21
C GLY A 29 2.01 -7.87 -5.60
N PRO A 30 3.30 -7.61 -5.79
CA PRO A 30 3.95 -6.39 -5.31
C PRO A 30 3.59 -5.17 -6.17
N VAL A 31 3.26 -5.39 -7.45
CA VAL A 31 2.77 -4.39 -8.40
C VAL A 31 1.58 -5.00 -9.15
N VAL A 32 0.49 -4.24 -9.28
CA VAL A 32 -0.68 -4.65 -10.06
C VAL A 32 -0.98 -3.60 -11.13
N LEU A 33 -1.26 -4.06 -12.33
CA LEU A 33 -1.66 -3.25 -13.48
C LEU A 33 -3.13 -3.51 -13.78
N VAL A 34 -3.94 -2.46 -13.82
CA VAL A 34 -5.39 -2.56 -14.09
C VAL A 34 -5.81 -1.50 -15.10
N THR A 35 -6.83 -1.78 -15.89
CA THR A 35 -7.48 -0.89 -16.85
C THR A 35 -8.22 0.23 -16.13
N GLU A 36 -8.35 1.39 -16.78
CA GLU A 36 -9.23 2.45 -16.27
C GLU A 36 -10.69 1.99 -16.27
N LYS A 37 -11.50 2.53 -15.34
CA LYS A 37 -12.93 2.23 -15.11
C LYS A 37 -13.22 0.83 -14.56
N ASP A 38 -12.23 -0.05 -14.52
CA ASP A 38 -12.36 -1.38 -13.90
C ASP A 38 -12.35 -1.32 -12.37
N ASN A 39 -12.74 -2.44 -11.76
CA ASN A 39 -12.74 -2.63 -10.32
C ASN A 39 -11.57 -3.53 -9.90
N LEU A 40 -10.95 -3.22 -8.77
CA LEU A 40 -9.83 -3.99 -8.23
C LEU A 40 -10.11 -4.42 -6.80
N THR A 41 -9.78 -5.68 -6.49
CA THR A 41 -9.79 -6.18 -5.11
C THR A 41 -8.38 -6.49 -4.66
N LEU A 42 -7.91 -5.75 -3.64
CA LEU A 42 -6.67 -6.05 -2.93
C LEU A 42 -6.98 -6.93 -1.73
N SER A 43 -6.23 -8.02 -1.54
CA SER A 43 -6.45 -8.91 -0.39
C SER A 43 -5.24 -8.87 0.53
N CYS A 44 -5.47 -8.54 1.80
CA CYS A 44 -4.47 -8.55 2.85
C CYS A 44 -4.65 -9.84 3.67
N LEU A 45 -3.69 -10.74 3.54
CA LEU A 45 -3.61 -12.01 4.24
C LEU A 45 -2.74 -11.84 5.47
N VAL A 46 -3.21 -12.30 6.62
CA VAL A 46 -2.46 -12.40 7.86
C VAL A 46 -2.22 -13.88 8.10
N SER A 47 -0.97 -14.33 8.08
CA SER A 47 -0.64 -15.77 8.18
C SER A 47 -0.14 -16.19 9.57
N GLN A 48 0.02 -15.23 10.49
CA GLN A 48 0.47 -15.51 11.85
C GLN A 48 -0.71 -15.75 12.78
N ARG A 49 -0.65 -16.86 13.53
CA ARG A 49 -1.70 -17.24 14.47
C ARG A 49 -1.93 -16.15 15.52
N LYS A 50 -3.16 -15.63 15.52
CA LYS A 50 -3.70 -14.77 16.56
C LYS A 50 -3.54 -15.39 17.95
N ARG A 51 -2.99 -14.63 18.91
CA ARG A 51 -2.89 -15.07 20.32
C ARG A 51 -4.28 -15.16 20.98
N SER A 52 -4.41 -15.97 22.03
CA SER A 52 -5.67 -16.06 22.78
C SER A 52 -6.05 -14.69 23.38
N ASN A 53 -7.33 -14.34 23.32
CA ASN A 53 -7.88 -13.06 23.82
C ASN A 53 -7.27 -11.78 23.20
N SER A 54 -6.63 -11.87 22.04
CA SER A 54 -6.21 -10.70 21.27
C SER A 54 -7.26 -10.27 20.23
N PHE A 55 -7.06 -9.11 19.60
CA PHE A 55 -7.84 -8.64 18.45
C PHE A 55 -6.90 -8.05 17.41
N LEU A 56 -7.23 -8.23 16.12
CA LEU A 56 -6.51 -7.61 15.02
C LEU A 56 -7.18 -6.29 14.63
N ILE A 57 -6.37 -5.24 14.55
CA ILE A 57 -6.72 -3.94 14.00
C ILE A 57 -5.98 -3.77 12.69
N LEU A 58 -6.72 -3.76 11.59
CA LEU A 58 -6.21 -3.50 10.26
C LEU A 58 -6.42 -2.04 9.89
N ARG A 59 -5.47 -1.48 9.16
CA ARG A 59 -5.54 -0.14 8.56
C ARG A 59 -5.05 -0.21 7.12
N TRP A 60 -5.89 0.21 6.18
CA TRP A 60 -5.49 0.46 4.80
C TRP A 60 -5.08 1.92 4.65
N PHE A 61 -3.90 2.14 4.10
CA PHE A 61 -3.39 3.44 3.73
C PHE A 61 -3.18 3.53 2.23
N PHE A 62 -3.34 4.74 1.70
CA PHE A 62 -2.97 5.11 0.35
C PHE A 62 -1.88 6.17 0.41
N SER A 63 -0.79 5.99 -0.34
CA SER A 63 0.14 7.07 -0.67
C SER A 63 0.23 7.23 -2.18
N PRO A 64 0.13 8.46 -2.70
CA PRO A 64 0.31 8.69 -4.12
C PRO A 64 1.74 8.41 -4.56
N LEU A 65 1.94 8.16 -5.86
CA LEU A 65 3.30 8.19 -6.40
C LEU A 65 3.91 9.59 -6.21
N PRO A 66 5.23 9.68 -5.94
CA PRO A 66 5.93 10.94 -6.03
C PRO A 66 5.73 11.49 -7.44
N PHE A 67 5.22 12.71 -7.55
CA PHE A 67 5.26 13.42 -8.83
C PHE A 67 6.74 13.56 -9.22
N PRO A 68 7.15 13.30 -10.48
CA PRO A 68 8.48 13.65 -10.93
C PRO A 68 8.61 15.16 -10.85
N SER A 69 9.16 15.64 -9.74
CA SER A 69 9.46 17.05 -9.55
C SER A 69 10.42 17.44 -10.66
N LEU A 70 10.00 18.41 -11.49
CA LEU A 70 10.87 19.08 -12.46
C LEU A 70 11.99 19.88 -11.77
N ALA A 71 12.05 19.89 -10.44
CA ALA A 71 13.12 20.52 -9.69
C ALA A 71 14.36 19.60 -9.61
N PRO A 72 15.57 20.13 -9.89
CA PRO A 72 16.79 19.37 -9.79
C PRO A 72 17.04 18.81 -8.38
N PRO A 73 17.71 17.65 -8.26
CA PRO A 73 17.99 16.99 -6.99
C PRO A 73 19.10 17.72 -6.23
N SER A 74 18.77 18.84 -5.59
CA SER A 74 19.75 19.63 -4.82
C SER A 74 19.43 19.75 -3.33
N SER A 75 18.46 18.99 -2.79
CA SER A 75 18.23 18.92 -1.35
C SER A 75 18.78 17.62 -0.76
N PRO A 76 19.62 17.68 0.28
CA PRO A 76 20.12 16.49 0.96
C PRO A 76 18.98 15.70 1.63
N PRO A 77 19.10 14.37 1.74
CA PRO A 77 18.05 13.52 2.30
C PRO A 77 17.79 13.89 3.77
N PRO A 78 16.52 13.98 4.21
CA PRO A 78 16.21 14.29 5.60
C PRO A 78 16.66 13.13 6.51
N THR A 79 17.55 13.48 7.44
CA THR A 79 18.10 12.61 8.47
C THR A 79 17.00 11.98 9.34
N SER A 80 17.11 10.66 9.49
CA SER A 80 16.38 9.75 10.38
C SER A 80 15.72 10.38 11.63
N SER A 81 14.40 10.52 11.57
CA SER A 81 13.50 10.50 12.73
C SER A 81 12.18 9.83 12.29
N PRO A 82 11.36 9.23 13.18
CA PRO A 82 10.12 8.56 12.78
C PRO A 82 9.04 9.62 12.49
N THR A 83 9.24 10.38 11.42
CA THR A 83 8.34 11.43 10.98
C THR A 83 7.16 10.77 10.31
N LEU A 84 5.96 11.06 10.82
CA LEU A 84 4.68 10.73 10.20
C LEU A 84 4.76 11.07 8.71
N ASP A 85 4.79 10.05 7.86
CA ASP A 85 4.91 10.19 6.42
C ASP A 85 3.73 11.04 5.90
N PRO A 86 3.93 12.32 5.56
CA PRO A 86 2.85 13.31 5.42
C PRO A 86 1.97 13.07 4.19
N SER A 87 2.29 12.04 3.40
CA SER A 87 1.62 11.67 2.15
C SER A 87 0.70 10.46 2.28
N GLN A 88 0.65 9.77 3.43
CA GLN A 88 -0.19 8.58 3.64
C GLN A 88 -1.57 8.94 4.19
N PHE A 89 -2.62 8.58 3.46
CA PHE A 89 -4.02 8.81 3.84
C PHE A 89 -4.64 7.51 4.33
N LEU A 90 -5.32 7.55 5.49
CA LEU A 90 -6.10 6.42 5.97
C LEU A 90 -7.35 6.24 5.09
N ILE A 91 -7.49 5.08 4.46
CA ILE A 91 -8.70 4.71 3.71
C ILE A 91 -9.74 4.17 4.70
N VAL A 92 -9.37 3.11 5.42
CA VAL A 92 -10.28 2.39 6.30
C VAL A 92 -9.50 1.69 7.40
N LYS A 93 -10.10 1.62 8.59
CA LYS A 93 -9.60 0.93 9.77
C LYS A 93 -10.66 -0.04 10.31
N THR A 94 -10.23 -1.22 10.72
CA THR A 94 -11.09 -2.11 11.53
C THR A 94 -10.97 -1.78 13.01
N GLY A 95 -12.10 -1.75 13.68
CA GLY A 95 -12.23 -1.56 15.12
C GLY A 95 -12.40 -2.89 15.85
N ILE A 96 -12.53 -2.80 17.16
CA ILE A 96 -12.92 -3.92 18.01
C ILE A 96 -14.32 -4.36 17.59
N ARG A 97 -14.62 -5.67 17.63
CA ARG A 97 -15.89 -6.26 17.16
C ARG A 97 -16.20 -6.01 15.67
N LYS A 98 -15.16 -5.96 14.82
CA LYS A 98 -15.29 -5.83 13.35
C LYS A 98 -15.97 -4.53 12.86
N LEU A 99 -16.03 -3.48 13.69
CA LEU A 99 -16.51 -2.16 13.26
C LEU A 99 -15.60 -1.61 12.15
N LYS A 100 -16.16 -0.97 11.11
CA LYS A 100 -15.39 -0.38 10.00
C LYS A 100 -15.43 1.15 10.12
N LEU A 101 -14.27 1.79 10.18
CA LEU A 101 -14.13 3.25 10.27
C LEU A 101 -13.36 3.75 9.04
N TYR A 102 -14.04 4.50 8.17
CA TYR A 102 -13.43 5.09 6.99
C TYR A 102 -12.76 6.42 7.33
N GLY A 103 -11.57 6.66 6.78
CA GLY A 103 -10.86 7.93 6.94
C GLY A 103 -11.41 9.02 6.01
N ASN A 104 -10.89 10.24 6.18
CA ASN A 104 -11.26 11.37 5.33
C ASN A 104 -10.40 11.39 4.06
N TYR A 105 -10.67 10.44 3.15
CA TYR A 105 -10.00 10.35 1.86
C TYR A 105 -10.75 11.10 0.74
N THR A 106 -11.89 11.72 1.06
CA THR A 106 -12.72 12.42 0.06
C THR A 106 -12.06 13.66 -0.52
N ARG A 107 -11.07 14.24 0.19
CA ARG A 107 -10.21 15.31 -0.34
C ARG A 107 -9.50 14.93 -1.64
N ARG A 108 -9.23 13.63 -1.85
CA ARG A 108 -8.55 13.12 -3.04
C ARG A 108 -9.47 12.34 -3.97
N PHE A 109 -10.48 11.68 -3.40
CA PHE A 109 -11.43 10.87 -4.15
C PHE A 109 -12.83 11.46 -3.98
N PRO A 110 -13.39 12.15 -4.98
CA PRO A 110 -14.63 12.90 -4.83
C PRO A 110 -15.85 12.01 -4.50
N HIS A 111 -15.78 10.72 -4.81
CA HIS A 111 -16.82 9.74 -4.52
C HIS A 111 -16.29 8.59 -3.64
N PRO A 112 -17.11 8.09 -2.69
CA PRO A 112 -16.76 6.90 -1.93
C PRO A 112 -16.71 5.69 -2.86
N LYS A 113 -15.53 5.07 -2.96
CA LYS A 113 -15.28 3.96 -3.87
C LYS A 113 -14.52 2.78 -3.24
N PHE A 114 -14.16 2.92 -1.97
CA PHE A 114 -13.44 1.91 -1.21
C PHE A 114 -14.41 1.13 -0.34
N HIS A 115 -14.41 -0.19 -0.46
CA HIS A 115 -15.21 -1.07 0.37
C HIS A 115 -14.35 -2.15 1.03
N LEU A 116 -14.38 -2.20 2.36
CA LEU A 116 -13.67 -3.22 3.12
C LEU A 116 -14.60 -4.41 3.42
N HIS A 117 -14.16 -5.60 3.04
CA HIS A 117 -14.78 -6.87 3.37
C HIS A 117 -13.81 -7.74 4.17
N ASP A 118 -14.34 -8.48 5.13
CA ASP A 118 -13.59 -9.43 5.95
C ASP A 118 -14.17 -10.82 5.72
N GLU A 119 -13.33 -11.83 5.54
CA GLU A 119 -13.79 -13.22 5.39
C GLU A 119 -14.08 -13.87 6.74
N GLU A 120 -14.89 -14.93 6.72
CA GLU A 120 -15.11 -15.78 7.88
C GLU A 120 -13.77 -16.39 8.33
N GLY A 121 -13.38 -16.10 9.57
CA GLY A 121 -12.05 -16.44 10.10
C GLY A 121 -11.19 -15.22 10.43
N GLY A 122 -11.39 -14.08 9.77
CA GLY A 122 -10.72 -12.81 10.11
C GLY A 122 -9.21 -12.77 9.83
N GLU A 123 -8.70 -13.68 9.01
CA GLU A 123 -7.30 -13.73 8.56
C GLU A 123 -7.12 -13.06 7.19
N ILE A 124 -8.21 -12.88 6.43
CA ILE A 124 -8.22 -12.28 5.09
C ILE A 124 -9.12 -11.05 5.06
N TYR A 125 -8.55 -9.93 4.64
CA TYR A 125 -9.24 -8.65 4.52
C TYR A 125 -9.15 -8.09 3.10
N ARG A 126 -10.29 -7.93 2.45
CA ARG A 126 -10.39 -7.51 1.05
C ARG A 126 -10.80 -6.05 0.95
N LEU A 127 -9.98 -5.25 0.26
CA LEU A 127 -10.30 -3.87 -0.10
C LEU A 127 -10.71 -3.84 -1.57
N LEU A 128 -11.99 -3.60 -1.83
CA LEU A 128 -12.52 -3.34 -3.16
C LEU A 128 -12.38 -1.85 -3.48
N ILE A 129 -11.86 -1.55 -4.66
CA ILE A 129 -11.69 -0.21 -5.23
C ILE A 129 -12.54 -0.19 -6.50
N LEU A 130 -13.55 0.67 -6.54
CA LEU A 130 -14.46 0.81 -7.67
C LEU A 130 -13.99 1.89 -8.64
N ASN A 131 -14.29 1.71 -9.93
CA ASN A 131 -14.11 2.71 -10.99
C ASN A 131 -12.72 3.34 -10.96
N LEU A 132 -11.69 2.53 -11.23
CA LEU A 132 -10.31 2.97 -11.18
C LEU A 132 -10.04 4.14 -12.14
N THR A 133 -9.29 5.14 -11.67
CA THR A 133 -8.84 6.28 -12.49
C THR A 133 -7.33 6.46 -12.36
N GLY A 134 -6.74 7.31 -13.22
CA GLY A 134 -5.33 7.68 -13.09
C GLY A 134 -4.94 8.24 -11.71
N MET A 135 -5.89 8.80 -10.95
CA MET A 135 -5.65 9.32 -9.60
C MET A 135 -5.48 8.23 -8.53
N ASP A 136 -5.87 6.99 -8.83
CA ASP A 136 -5.70 5.82 -7.96
C ASP A 136 -4.31 5.21 -8.03
N GLN A 137 -3.49 5.67 -8.97
CA GLN A 137 -2.12 5.23 -9.05
C GLN A 137 -1.37 5.63 -7.75
N GLY A 138 -0.72 4.65 -7.14
CA GLY A 138 -0.01 4.86 -5.87
C GLY A 138 0.30 3.56 -5.15
N PHE A 139 0.69 3.69 -3.89
CA PHE A 139 0.97 2.58 -3.01
C PHE A 139 -0.18 2.38 -2.02
N TYR A 140 -0.66 1.15 -1.95
CA TYR A 140 -1.68 0.73 -0.99
C TYR A 140 -1.00 -0.13 0.07
N SER A 141 -1.06 0.31 1.33
CA SER A 141 -0.40 -0.37 2.44
C SER A 141 -1.42 -0.92 3.42
N CYS A 142 -1.38 -2.24 3.64
CA CYS A 142 -2.10 -2.91 4.71
C CYS A 142 -1.22 -2.96 5.95
N LYS A 143 -1.62 -2.26 7.03
CA LYS A 143 -0.94 -2.29 8.34
C LYS A 143 -1.83 -3.00 9.34
N VAL A 144 -1.36 -4.10 9.90
CA VAL A 144 -2.11 -4.90 10.88
C VAL A 144 -1.41 -4.82 12.23
N GLN A 145 -2.19 -4.63 13.27
CA GLN A 145 -1.73 -4.53 14.65
C GLN A 145 -2.55 -5.46 15.51
N GLU A 146 -1.88 -6.38 16.21
CA GLU A 146 -2.51 -7.18 17.24
C GLU A 146 -2.54 -6.39 18.55
N ILE A 147 -3.72 -6.31 19.15
CA ILE A 147 -3.92 -5.68 20.45
C ILE A 147 -4.44 -6.69 21.47
N ARG A 148 -3.97 -6.54 22.71
CA ARG A 148 -4.45 -7.30 23.87
C ARG A 148 -4.92 -6.36 24.96
N LYS A 149 -5.99 -6.75 25.66
CA LYS A 149 -6.46 -6.04 26.85
C LYS A 149 -5.78 -6.62 28.08
N TYR A 150 -5.00 -5.81 28.79
CA TYR A 150 -4.38 -6.17 30.05
C TYR A 150 -4.72 -5.13 31.12
N ARG A 151 -5.31 -5.55 32.25
CA ARG A 151 -5.73 -4.66 33.35
C ARG A 151 -6.49 -3.39 32.86
N ASN A 152 -7.43 -3.60 31.95
CA ASN A 152 -8.22 -2.55 31.29
C ASN A 152 -7.45 -1.60 30.35
N THR A 153 -6.14 -1.80 30.15
CA THR A 153 -5.33 -1.09 29.16
C THR A 153 -5.17 -1.93 27.89
N TRP A 154 -5.43 -1.31 26.73
CA TRP A 154 -5.12 -1.93 25.45
C TRP A 154 -3.64 -1.73 25.11
N ARG A 155 -2.93 -2.80 24.77
CA ARG A 155 -1.52 -2.76 24.36
C ARG A 155 -1.33 -3.47 23.03
N SER A 156 -0.45 -2.93 22.21
CA SER A 156 0.05 -3.59 21.01
C SER A 156 0.91 -4.79 21.40
N SER A 157 0.71 -5.96 20.78
CA SER A 157 1.57 -7.13 20.95
C SER A 157 2.46 -7.37 19.74
N SER A 158 1.91 -7.26 18.53
CA SER A 158 2.59 -7.53 17.27
C SER A 158 2.09 -6.60 16.18
N ASN A 159 2.95 -6.31 15.20
CA ASN A 159 2.64 -5.46 14.05
C ASN A 159 3.09 -6.16 12.78
N GLY A 160 2.38 -5.93 11.68
CA GLY A 160 2.76 -6.37 10.34
C GLY A 160 2.36 -5.32 9.32
N THR A 161 3.12 -5.21 8.24
CA THR A 161 2.84 -4.26 7.16
C THR A 161 3.22 -4.87 5.83
N SER A 162 2.35 -4.71 4.84
CA SER A 162 2.62 -5.08 3.46
C SER A 162 2.06 -4.02 2.54
N THR A 163 2.79 -3.74 1.45
CA THR A 163 2.48 -2.66 0.52
C THR A 163 2.47 -3.19 -0.91
N ILE A 164 1.54 -2.70 -1.72
CA ILE A 164 1.42 -2.99 -3.16
C ILE A 164 1.37 -1.68 -3.94
N GLN A 165 1.98 -1.65 -5.12
CA GLN A 165 1.85 -0.56 -6.06
C GLN A 165 0.71 -0.82 -7.06
N LEU A 166 -0.24 0.11 -7.18
CA LEU A 166 -1.27 0.13 -8.20
C LEU A 166 -0.85 1.02 -9.37
N LYS A 167 -0.87 0.45 -10.58
CA LYS A 167 -0.74 1.15 -11.85
C LYS A 167 -2.04 1.01 -12.63
N VAL A 168 -2.52 2.11 -13.17
CA VAL A 168 -3.73 2.15 -14.01
C VAL A 168 -3.31 2.46 -15.43
N HIS A 169 -3.72 1.66 -16.41
CA HIS A 169 -3.46 1.93 -17.82
C HIS A 169 -4.73 2.40 -18.52
N PHE A 170 -4.55 3.36 -19.42
CA PHE A 170 -5.61 3.85 -20.28
C PHE A 170 -5.69 2.96 -21.52
N THR A 171 -6.84 2.35 -21.75
CA THR A 171 -7.16 1.75 -23.05
C THR A 171 -8.00 2.77 -23.81
N PRO A 172 -7.49 3.36 -24.91
CA PRO A 172 -8.36 4.11 -25.80
C PRO A 172 -9.45 3.16 -26.29
N GLU A 173 -10.70 3.56 -26.13
CA GLU A 173 -11.85 2.80 -26.62
C GLU A 173 -11.73 2.71 -28.14
N ASP A 174 -11.58 1.49 -28.66
CA ASP A 174 -11.30 1.18 -30.06
C ASP A 174 -12.55 1.47 -30.90
N GLY A 175 -12.72 2.73 -31.25
CA GLY A 175 -13.71 3.24 -32.19
C GLY A 175 -13.00 4.11 -33.22
N SER A 176 -12.70 3.51 -34.38
CA SER A 176 -12.06 4.10 -35.56
C SER A 176 -10.54 3.94 -35.59
N GLY A 177 -10.10 2.87 -36.26
CA GLY A 177 -8.72 2.64 -36.64
C GLY A 177 -8.24 3.66 -37.68
N GLU A 178 -7.92 4.88 -37.23
CA GLU A 178 -7.21 5.87 -38.02
C GLU A 178 -6.71 6.99 -37.09
N GLY A 179 -5.47 6.86 -36.58
CA GLY A 179 -4.87 7.91 -35.75
C GLY A 179 -3.58 7.57 -35.01
N LEU A 180 -3.10 6.34 -35.06
CA LEU A 180 -1.92 5.92 -34.28
C LEU A 180 -0.59 6.22 -35.01
N TRP A 181 -0.36 7.50 -35.35
CA TRP A 181 0.96 7.99 -35.82
C TRP A 181 1.51 9.18 -35.03
N ILE A 182 0.82 9.70 -34.02
CA ILE A 182 1.14 11.02 -33.45
C ILE A 182 2.10 10.99 -32.24
N LEU A 183 2.63 9.84 -31.80
CA LEU A 183 3.51 9.81 -30.60
C LEU A 183 4.98 9.43 -30.83
N PHE A 184 5.46 9.30 -32.07
CA PHE A 184 6.89 9.11 -32.34
C PHE A 184 7.52 10.16 -33.29
N ALA A 185 6.79 11.22 -33.67
CA ALA A 185 7.33 12.28 -34.51
C ALA A 185 7.95 13.43 -33.68
N GLY A 186 8.84 13.10 -32.75
CA GLY A 186 9.27 14.05 -31.73
C GLY A 186 10.70 13.91 -31.24
N THR A 187 11.68 13.59 -32.09
CA THR A 187 13.10 13.91 -31.83
C THR A 187 13.97 13.67 -33.08
N ALA A 188 14.24 14.73 -33.85
CA ALA A 188 15.56 15.03 -34.45
C ALA A 188 15.47 16.32 -35.28
N LEU A 189 15.57 17.47 -34.60
CA LEU A 189 16.16 18.66 -35.22
C LEU A 189 17.67 18.43 -35.25
N THR A 190 18.26 18.36 -36.44
CA THR A 190 19.44 19.12 -36.89
C THR A 190 20.03 18.44 -38.13
N GLN A 191 20.00 19.13 -39.28
CA GLN A 191 21.19 19.65 -39.95
C GLN A 191 20.80 19.98 -41.40
N ASP A 192 20.62 21.27 -41.68
CA ASP A 192 20.71 21.79 -43.04
C ASP A 192 22.10 21.48 -43.60
N CYS A 193 22.17 20.73 -44.70
CA CYS A 193 23.28 20.74 -45.64
C CYS A 193 22.75 20.45 -47.05
N LEU A 194 22.88 21.47 -47.91
CA LEU A 194 22.78 21.51 -49.37
C LEU A 194 22.79 20.14 -50.10
N PHE A 195 21.88 19.96 -51.06
CA PHE A 195 22.24 19.64 -52.45
C PHE A 195 21.09 20.03 -53.41
N THR A 196 21.48 20.68 -54.51
CA THR A 196 20.67 21.24 -55.60
C THR A 196 19.94 20.18 -56.45
N PRO A 197 18.90 20.58 -57.22
CA PRO A 197 18.19 19.67 -58.11
C PRO A 197 18.90 19.52 -59.47
N GLN A 198 19.07 18.28 -59.91
CA GLN A 198 19.16 17.83 -61.32
C GLN A 198 18.44 16.47 -61.36
N LYS A 199 17.56 16.12 -62.29
CA LYS A 199 17.23 16.58 -63.64
C LYS A 199 15.78 16.21 -63.92
#